data_AF-A0A9E4JEA1-F1
#
_entry.id   AF-A0A9E4JEA1-F1
#
_cell.length_a   1.000
_cell.length_b   1.000
_cell.length_c   1.000
_cell.angle_alpha   90.00
_cell.angle_beta   90.00
_cell.angle_gamma   90.00
#
_symmetry.space_group_name_H-M   'P 1'
#
loop_
_entity.id
_entity.type
_entity.pdbx_description
1 polymer ?
#
loop_
_entity_poly.entity_id
_entity_poly.type
_entity_poly.pdbx_seq_one_letter_code
_entity_poly.pdbx_strand_id
1 'polypeptide(L)' 'MLKLKHRKIIFLILIALLAGGSMAVYSQSEINFWVKTVELVIFQQCATVMIYLTCFGVD' A
#
# COMPACT_ATOMS: atom_id res chain seq x y z
N MET A 1 6.83 -22.10 11.37
CA MET A 1 6.71 -21.87 9.90
C MET A 1 5.32 -21.43 9.44
N LEU A 2 4.22 -22.04 9.91
CA LEU A 2 2.84 -21.66 9.52
C LEU A 2 2.48 -20.18 9.79
N LYS A 3 2.90 -19.61 10.92
CA LYS A 3 2.64 -18.20 11.30
C LYS A 3 3.26 -17.19 10.32
N LEU A 4 4.50 -17.44 9.87
CA LEU A 4 5.19 -16.63 8.88
C LEU A 4 4.52 -16.71 7.50
N LYS A 5 4.04 -17.90 7.11
CA LYS A 5 3.32 -18.10 5.84
C LYS A 5 2.02 -17.28 5.80
N HIS A 6 1.27 -17.24 6.90
CA HIS A 6 0.05 -16.42 7.01
C HIS A 6 0.36 -14.92 6.95
N ARG A 7 1.38 -14.45 7.68
CA ARG A 7 1.83 -13.04 7.63
C ARG A 7 2.19 -12.59 6.22
N LYS A 8 2.89 -13.45 5.46
CA LYS A 8 3.22 -13.19 4.04
C LYS A 8 1.97 -13.08 3.16
N ILE A 9 0.98 -13.96 3.34
CA ILE A 9 -0.26 -13.91 2.57
C ILE A 9 -1.03 -12.62 2.88
N ILE A 10 -1.16 -12.26 4.16
CA ILE A 10 -1.83 -11.03 4.59
C ILE A 10 -1.12 -9.80 4.03
N PHE A 11 0.22 -9.75 4.12
CA PHE A 11 1.02 -8.69 3.53
C PHE A 11 0.76 -8.53 2.03
N LEU A 12 0.77 -9.63 1.27
CA LEU A 12 0.54 -9.61 -0.18
C LEU A 12 -0.87 -9.11 -0.52
N ILE A 13 -1.90 -9.53 0.22
CA ILE A 13 -3.29 -9.07 0.04
C ILE A 13 -3.38 -7.55 0.29
N LEU A 14 -2.77 -7.07 1.37
CA LEU A 14 -2.80 -5.64 1.72
C LEU A 14 -2.07 -4.77 0.69
N ILE A 15 -0.92 -5.22 0.18
CA ILE A 15 -0.19 -4.51 -0.88
C ILE A 15 -0.99 -4.51 -2.19
N ALA A 16 -1.63 -5.62 -2.56
CA ALA A 16 -2.46 -5.69 -3.75
C ALA A 16 -3.67 -4.73 -3.67
N LEU A 17 -4.33 -4.67 -2.51
CA LEU A 17 -5.42 -3.72 -2.24
C LEU A 17 -4.92 -2.27 -2.30
N LEU A 18 -3.78 -1.97 -1.69
CA LEU A 18 -3.18 -0.65 -1.71
C LEU A 18 -2.87 -0.21 -3.15
N ALA A 19 -2.18 -1.05 -3.93
CA ALA A 19 -1.82 -0.74 -5.31
C ALA A 19 -3.06 -0.54 -6.20
N GLY A 20 -4.04 -1.44 -6.12
CA GLY A 20 -5.27 -1.33 -6.91
C GLY A 20 -6.14 -0.14 -6.52
N GLY A 21 -6.39 0.04 -5.22
CA GLY A 21 -7.23 1.13 -4.72
C GLY A 21 -6.62 2.51 -4.96
N SER A 22 -5.30 2.65 -4.78
CA SER A 22 -4.60 3.91 -5.02
C SER A 22 -4.62 4.31 -6.51
N MET A 23 -4.48 3.35 -7.44
CA MET A 23 -4.62 3.61 -8.87
C MET A 23 -6.07 3.96 -9.27
N ALA A 24 -7.06 3.31 -8.68
CA ALA A 24 -8.47 3.63 -8.94
C ALA A 24 -8.79 5.08 -8.54
N VAL A 25 -8.37 5.50 -7.34
CA VAL A 25 -8.54 6.88 -6.86
C VAL A 25 -7.75 7.88 -7.72
N TYR A 26 -6.54 7.52 -8.13
CA TYR A 26 -5.73 8.36 -9.03
C TYR A 26 -6.40 8.58 -10.38
N SER A 27 -6.98 7.53 -10.97
CA SER A 27 -7.61 7.58 -12.30
C SER A 27 -8.87 8.44 -12.37
N GLN A 28 -9.53 8.69 -11.22
CA GLN A 28 -10.74 9.50 -11.13
C GLN A 28 -10.47 10.98 -10.85
N SER A 29 -9.20 11.40 -10.76
CA SER A 29 -8.86 12.76 -10.37
C SER A 29 -8.76 13.70 -11.57
N GLU A 30 -9.55 14.78 -11.57
CA GLU A 30 -9.48 15.89 -12.54
C GLU A 30 -8.49 17.00 -12.14
N ILE A 31 -7.67 16.76 -11.11
CA ILE A 31 -6.78 17.76 -10.50
C ILE A 31 -5.41 17.75 -11.21
N ASN A 32 -4.64 18.82 -11.05
CA ASN A 32 -3.28 18.98 -11.56
C ASN A 32 -2.42 17.72 -11.35
N PHE A 33 -2.08 17.06 -12.46
CA PHE A 33 -1.47 15.73 -12.53
C PHE A 33 -0.28 15.58 -11.58
N TRP A 34 0.65 16.54 -11.61
CA TRP A 34 1.88 16.51 -10.83
C TRP A 34 1.64 16.47 -9.31
N VAL A 35 0.70 17.27 -8.81
CA VAL A 35 0.40 17.33 -7.37
C VAL A 35 -0.17 15.99 -6.91
N LYS A 36 -1.09 15.42 -7.69
CA LYS A 36 -1.70 14.12 -7.38
C LYS A 36 -0.71 12.97 -7.47
N THR A 37 0.22 12.99 -8.43
CA THR A 37 1.27 11.97 -8.50
C THR A 37 2.15 12.00 -7.26
N VAL A 38 2.54 13.19 -6.80
CA VAL A 38 3.35 13.34 -5.58
C VAL A 38 2.59 12.87 -4.35
N GLU A 39 1.32 13.27 -4.18
CA GLU A 39 0.46 12.78 -3.10
C GLU A 39 0.32 11.25 -3.12
N LEU A 40 0.10 10.67 -4.31
CA LEU A 40 -0.05 9.23 -4.49
C LEU A 40 1.23 8.48 -4.08
N VAL A 41 2.39 8.96 -4.52
CA VAL A 41 3.68 8.36 -4.19
C VAL A 41 3.93 8.42 -2.69
N ILE A 42 3.71 9.57 -2.06
CA ILE A 42 3.88 9.72 -0.60
C ILE A 42 2.94 8.77 0.14
N PHE A 43 1.67 8.71 -0.26
CA PHE A 43 0.68 7.82 0.35
C PHE A 43 1.08 6.35 0.22
N GLN A 44 1.46 5.90 -0.99
CA GLN A 44 1.87 4.51 -1.22
C GLN A 44 3.10 4.14 -0.40
N GLN A 45 4.09 5.02 -0.28
CA GLN A 45 5.30 4.77 0.51
C GLN A 45 4.97 4.65 2.00
N CYS A 46 4.23 5.61 2.56
CA CYS A 46 3.82 5.60 3.97
C CYS A 46 2.97 4.36 4.30
N ALA A 47 1.97 4.07 3.47
CA ALA A 47 1.10 2.91 3.68
C ALA A 47 1.87 1.59 3.59
N THR A 48 2.82 1.47 2.66
CA THR A 48 3.66 0.28 2.52
C THR A 48 4.51 0.04 3.77
N VAL A 49 5.11 1.10 4.33
CA VAL A 49 5.89 1.01 5.58
C VAL A 49 4.99 0.54 6.73
N MET A 50 3.79 1.12 6.87
CA MET A 50 2.84 0.71 7.91
C MET A 50 2.40 -0.75 7.76
N ILE A 51 2.13 -1.20 6.53
CA ILE A 51 1.77 -2.60 6.24
C ILE A 51 2.93 -3.54 6.61
N TYR A 52 4.16 -3.17 6.26
CA TYR A 52 5.36 -3.95 6.60
C TYR A 52 5.54 -4.07 8.12
N LEU A 53 5.50 -2.96 8.85
CA LEU A 53 5.63 -2.96 10.31
C LEU A 53 4.51 -3.76 10.99
N THR A 54 3.29 -3.68 10.48
CA THR A 54 2.16 -4.45 11.03
C THR A 54 2.33 -5.95 10.79
N CYS A 55 2.84 -6.35 9.62
CA CYS A 55 2.98 -7.77 9.27
C CYS A 55 4.25 -8.43 9.83
N PHE A 56 5.33 -7.66 9.99
CA PHE A 56 6.67 -8.19 10.29
C PHE A 56 7.46 -7.40 11.35
N GLY A 57 6.98 -6.24 11.81
CA GLY A 57 7.72 -5.37 12.74
C GLY A 57 7.67 -5.80 14.21
N VAL A 58 6.91 -6.84 14.55
CA VAL A 58 6.78 -7.39 15.91
C VAL A 58 7.43 -8.78 16.00
N ASP A 59 8.32 -9.12 15.07
CA ASP A 59 9.17 -10.33 15.15
C ASP A 59 10.53 -10.03 15.77
#